data_AF-A0A2A4TSN1-F1
#
_entry.id   AF-A0A2A4TSN1-F1
#
_cell.length_a   1.000
_cell.length_b   1.000
_cell.length_c   1.000
_cell.angle_alpha   90.00
_cell.angle_beta   90.00
_cell.angle_gamma   90.00
#
_symmetry.space_group_name_H-M   'P 1'
#
loop_
_entity.id
_entity.type
_entity.pdbx_description
1 polymer ?
#
loop_
_entity_poly.entity_id
_entity_poly.type
_entity_poly.pdbx_seq_one_letter_code
_entity_poly.pdbx_strand_id
1 'polypeptide(L)'
;MHKILALVLVFGLAAPASARFRLRLPSFKGVFNAQARPVLSPALVDSSLPLVDLAVTRREAVDALGYDPLKQNYFKLTNKGKEGWSDVAEIDAPKDKGPNRVVKRTNPESARNEVAVRSIIRRFPIFSDSFETPAAFHYTEWGDSKRTVVMEKSEGYRSLNGWIRLPVNTKAALAVLGHVLGIDDMNTENILFNGNAAPELIDLEWAFARSTPRLAYDRTPWVNAQYLHDYADYKDAVEAWTVDFARPETREMIYAILVNAGFNPEEALQRLAVITDNSSRLEALVRADVDNANKRFYEEAKRGGLDANEALMLSAVNKAGRYTKEGRKDLDLIRIALAESGMHPAQMGRFRESLEPKAWKEFLRLHPDSPDGATLAARLGEATGRHFLHWAKDPAELERAIGRVAERLKQ
;
A
#
# COMPACT_ATOMS: atom_id res chain seq x y z
N MET A 1 -50.90 23.15 51.02
CA MET A 1 -50.76 21.76 50.56
C MET A 1 -49.29 21.55 50.19
N HIS A 2 -48.58 20.77 51.04
CA HIS A 2 -47.24 20.17 50.95
C HIS A 2 -46.17 20.97 50.15
N LYS A 3 -45.38 21.90 50.72
CA LYS A 3 -44.28 21.81 51.74
C LYS A 3 -43.16 20.81 51.37
N ILE A 4 -41.94 21.33 51.07
CA ILE A 4 -40.69 21.25 51.89
C ILE A 4 -39.93 19.89 51.67
N LEU A 5 -38.61 19.70 51.57
CA LEU A 5 -37.37 20.35 52.07
C LEU A 5 -36.15 19.93 51.20
N ALA A 6 -35.06 20.68 51.34
CA ALA A 6 -33.70 20.42 50.88
C ALA A 6 -33.02 19.18 51.49
N LEU A 7 -31.96 18.68 50.84
CA LEU A 7 -30.73 18.30 51.54
C LEU A 7 -29.50 18.22 50.60
N VAL A 8 -28.44 18.91 51.00
CA VAL A 8 -27.04 18.80 50.54
C VAL A 8 -26.38 17.61 51.23
N LEU A 9 -25.54 16.82 50.54
CA LEU A 9 -24.36 16.19 51.16
C LEU A 9 -23.34 15.67 50.13
N VAL A 10 -22.08 15.84 50.54
CA VAL A 10 -20.79 15.58 49.88
C VAL A 10 -20.38 14.10 50.07
N PHE A 11 -19.45 13.64 49.20
CA PHE A 11 -18.55 12.47 49.29
C PHE A 11 -19.09 11.08 48.90
N GLY A 12 -18.37 10.43 47.97
CA GLY A 12 -18.46 8.97 47.77
C GLY A 12 -17.83 8.49 46.47
N LEU A 13 -16.55 8.08 46.54
CA LEU A 13 -15.86 7.27 45.54
C LEU A 13 -16.67 6.01 45.18
N ALA A 14 -16.91 5.77 43.89
CA ALA A 14 -17.05 4.42 43.32
C ALA A 14 -17.05 4.49 41.79
N ALA A 15 -16.01 3.94 41.16
CA ALA A 15 -16.05 3.57 39.76
C ALA A 15 -17.01 2.39 39.54
N PRO A 16 -17.81 2.34 38.46
CA PRO A 16 -18.34 1.08 37.96
C PRO A 16 -17.39 0.60 36.84
N ALA A 17 -16.57 -0.42 37.08
CA ALA A 17 -16.97 -1.83 36.92
C ALA A 17 -17.55 -2.12 35.52
N SER A 18 -16.64 -2.41 34.59
CA SER A 18 -16.76 -3.42 33.52
C SER A 18 -18.17 -3.71 32.98
N ALA A 19 -18.60 -2.92 32.00
CA ALA A 19 -19.60 -3.35 31.04
C ALA A 19 -19.00 -4.44 30.13
N ARG A 20 -19.14 -5.71 30.55
CA ARG A 20 -18.88 -6.87 29.69
C ARG A 20 -19.92 -6.89 28.57
N PHE A 21 -19.57 -6.30 27.43
CA PHE A 21 -20.25 -6.61 26.16
C PHE A 21 -20.00 -8.10 25.85
N ARG A 22 -20.97 -8.97 26.18
CA ARG A 22 -21.03 -10.31 25.62
C ARG A 22 -21.50 -10.20 24.18
N LEU A 23 -20.57 -10.14 23.25
CA LEU A 23 -20.82 -10.49 21.86
C LEU A 23 -21.38 -11.92 21.83
N ARG A 24 -22.69 -12.05 21.61
CA ARG A 24 -23.29 -13.34 21.23
C ARG A 24 -22.80 -13.64 19.82
N LEU A 25 -21.71 -14.42 19.72
CA LEU A 25 -21.36 -15.09 18.47
C LEU A 25 -22.54 -16.01 18.10
N PRO A 26 -22.99 -16.03 16.83
CA PRO A 26 -23.98 -17.01 16.38
C PRO A 26 -23.45 -18.42 16.68
N SER A 27 -24.31 -19.27 17.22
CA SER A 27 -23.96 -20.65 17.52
C SER A 27 -23.72 -21.41 16.22
N PHE A 28 -22.46 -21.60 15.85
CA PHE A 28 -22.03 -22.55 14.83
C PHE A 28 -22.20 -23.98 15.36
N LYS A 29 -23.45 -24.43 15.53
CA LYS A 29 -23.81 -25.82 15.84
C LYS A 29 -24.29 -26.49 14.56
N GLY A 30 -23.35 -26.84 13.71
CA GLY A 30 -23.60 -27.60 12.49
C GLY A 30 -22.43 -27.42 11.55
N VAL A 31 -21.80 -28.52 11.14
CA VAL A 31 -20.68 -28.56 10.17
C VAL A 31 -19.29 -28.20 10.72
N PHE A 32 -18.84 -28.88 11.77
CA PHE A 32 -17.40 -29.08 11.98
C PHE A 32 -17.11 -30.52 12.36
N ASN A 33 -16.94 -31.36 11.34
CA ASN A 33 -16.28 -32.64 11.51
C ASN A 33 -14.76 -32.38 11.45
N ALA A 34 -14.16 -32.04 12.59
CA ALA A 34 -12.80 -31.52 12.72
C ALA A 34 -11.67 -32.56 12.49
N GLN A 35 -11.89 -33.58 11.67
CA GLN A 35 -10.90 -34.62 11.36
C GLN A 35 -10.66 -34.87 9.87
N ALA A 36 -11.42 -34.24 8.97
CA ALA A 36 -11.10 -34.29 7.55
C ALA A 36 -10.19 -33.11 7.20
N ARG A 37 -8.87 -33.36 7.14
CA ARG A 37 -8.04 -32.55 6.22
C ARG A 37 -8.72 -32.65 4.84
N PRO A 38 -8.85 -31.57 4.06
CA PRO A 38 -9.24 -31.71 2.67
C PRO A 38 -8.22 -32.64 2.02
N VAL A 39 -8.61 -33.89 1.77
CA VAL A 39 -7.85 -34.80 0.94
C VAL A 39 -7.93 -34.16 -0.43
N LEU A 40 -6.79 -33.63 -0.90
CA LEU A 40 -6.65 -33.26 -2.30
C LEU A 40 -7.14 -34.46 -3.12
N SER A 41 -8.22 -34.28 -3.89
CA SER A 41 -8.71 -35.32 -4.79
C SER A 41 -7.53 -35.83 -5.61
N PRO A 42 -7.28 -37.15 -5.70
CA PRO A 42 -6.13 -37.74 -6.41
C PRO A 42 -6.08 -37.48 -7.92
N ALA A 43 -6.96 -36.65 -8.47
CA ALA A 43 -7.19 -36.50 -9.90
C ALA A 43 -6.47 -35.30 -10.56
N LEU A 44 -5.49 -34.69 -9.89
CA LEU A 44 -4.57 -33.70 -10.49
C LEU A 44 -3.13 -34.05 -10.10
N VAL A 45 -2.63 -35.17 -10.60
CA VAL A 45 -1.19 -35.48 -10.60
C VAL A 45 -0.69 -35.30 -12.03
N ASP A 46 -0.62 -34.04 -12.44
CA ASP A 46 0.40 -33.60 -13.39
C ASP A 46 1.61 -33.19 -12.56
N SER A 47 2.81 -33.67 -12.89
CA SER A 47 4.03 -33.59 -12.07
C SER A 47 4.66 -32.19 -11.97
N SER A 48 3.85 -31.14 -12.17
CA SER A 48 4.18 -29.74 -11.96
C SER A 48 3.07 -29.08 -11.14
N LEU A 49 2.77 -29.61 -9.94
CA LEU A 49 1.85 -28.91 -9.04
C LEU A 49 2.47 -27.52 -8.74
N PRO A 50 1.80 -26.42 -9.13
CA PRO A 50 2.27 -25.09 -8.77
C PRO A 50 2.35 -25.01 -7.25
N LEU A 51 3.28 -24.22 -6.72
CA LEU A 51 3.30 -23.95 -5.28
C LEU A 51 1.89 -23.47 -4.88
N VAL A 52 1.30 -24.11 -3.87
CA VAL A 52 -0.04 -23.77 -3.35
C VAL A 52 0.13 -23.27 -1.94
N ASP A 53 -0.45 -22.10 -1.64
CA ASP A 53 -0.36 -21.40 -0.35
C ASP A 53 -0.95 -22.20 0.82
N LEU A 54 -0.19 -23.20 1.28
CA LEU A 54 -0.60 -24.20 2.26
C LEU A 54 0.52 -24.53 3.26
N ALA A 55 0.13 -25.04 4.42
CA ALA A 55 1.00 -25.79 5.30
C ALA A 55 1.15 -27.23 4.79
N VAL A 56 2.39 -27.68 4.65
CA VAL A 56 2.72 -29.04 4.20
C VAL A 56 3.69 -29.71 5.17
N THR A 57 3.84 -31.01 5.06
CA THR A 57 4.95 -31.73 5.67
C THR A 57 6.22 -31.57 4.82
N ARG A 58 7.39 -31.76 5.42
CA ARG A 58 8.65 -31.77 4.66
C ARG A 58 8.64 -32.80 3.53
N ARG A 59 8.02 -33.97 3.76
CA ARG A 59 7.91 -35.02 2.74
C ARG A 59 7.08 -34.53 1.55
N GLU A 60 5.90 -33.96 1.79
CA GLU A 60 5.07 -33.39 0.73
C GLU A 60 5.79 -32.26 -0.02
N ALA A 61 6.55 -31.41 0.68
CA ALA A 61 7.38 -30.39 0.05
C ALA A 61 8.45 -30.99 -0.88
N VAL A 62 9.17 -32.02 -0.42
CA VAL A 62 10.19 -32.72 -1.22
C VAL A 62 9.55 -33.42 -2.43
N ASP A 63 8.42 -34.08 -2.22
CA ASP A 63 7.69 -34.79 -3.27
C ASP A 63 7.16 -33.80 -4.34
N ALA A 64 6.65 -32.64 -3.92
CA ALA A 64 6.17 -31.58 -4.82
C ALA A 64 7.28 -30.90 -5.62
N LEU A 65 8.45 -30.67 -5.00
CA LEU A 65 9.59 -30.03 -5.67
C LEU A 65 10.43 -31.01 -6.48
N GLY A 66 10.39 -32.31 -6.16
CA GLY A 66 11.29 -33.32 -6.71
C GLY A 66 12.72 -33.23 -6.17
N TYR A 67 12.97 -32.41 -5.14
CA TYR A 67 14.24 -32.28 -4.44
C TYR A 67 14.03 -31.70 -3.04
N ASP A 68 15.04 -31.84 -2.18
CA ASP A 68 15.03 -31.23 -0.85
C ASP A 68 15.59 -29.81 -0.93
N PRO A 69 14.75 -28.77 -0.74
CA PRO A 69 15.18 -27.38 -0.83
C PRO A 69 16.25 -27.06 0.21
N LEU A 70 16.29 -27.82 1.31
CA LEU A 70 17.24 -27.56 2.38
C LEU A 70 18.64 -28.12 2.15
N LYS A 71 18.80 -28.98 1.14
CA LYS A 71 20.07 -29.59 0.76
C LYS A 71 20.73 -28.91 -0.44
N GLN A 72 20.09 -27.89 -1.00
CA GLN A 72 20.62 -27.16 -2.14
C GLN A 72 21.72 -26.18 -1.74
N ASN A 73 22.47 -25.70 -2.73
CA ASN A 73 23.36 -24.57 -2.53
C ASN A 73 22.51 -23.32 -2.27
N TYR A 74 22.95 -22.52 -1.30
CA TYR A 74 22.24 -21.30 -0.90
C TYR A 74 23.06 -20.06 -1.24
N PHE A 75 22.41 -19.08 -1.85
CA PHE A 75 22.88 -17.72 -1.89
C PHE A 75 22.10 -16.90 -0.86
N LYS A 76 22.78 -16.49 0.22
CA LYS A 76 22.12 -15.78 1.32
C LYS A 76 21.73 -14.36 0.87
N LEU A 77 20.44 -14.03 1.00
CA LEU A 77 19.88 -12.73 0.61
C LEU A 77 19.88 -11.71 1.77
N THR A 78 19.88 -12.17 3.02
CA THR A 78 19.96 -11.29 4.20
C THR A 78 21.38 -11.18 4.78
N ASN A 79 21.79 -9.96 5.15
CA ASN A 79 23.06 -9.73 5.85
C ASN A 79 23.05 -10.36 7.25
N LYS A 80 24.12 -11.08 7.60
CA LYS A 80 24.28 -11.79 8.89
C LYS A 80 24.07 -10.85 10.10
N GLY A 81 23.38 -11.35 11.13
CA GLY A 81 23.71 -11.00 12.53
C GLY A 81 22.68 -10.24 13.35
N LYS A 82 21.50 -9.90 12.83
CA LYS A 82 20.44 -9.34 13.68
C LYS A 82 19.61 -10.48 14.28
N GLU A 83 19.81 -10.72 15.57
CA GLU A 83 18.99 -11.62 16.36
C GLU A 83 17.50 -11.23 16.20
N GLY A 84 16.65 -12.22 15.91
CA GLY A 84 15.22 -12.01 15.64
C GLY A 84 14.82 -11.78 14.17
N TRP A 85 15.76 -11.66 13.23
CA TRP A 85 15.44 -11.51 11.80
C TRP A 85 15.29 -12.86 11.09
N SER A 86 14.42 -12.91 10.09
CA SER A 86 14.24 -14.06 9.20
C SER A 86 15.50 -14.33 8.38
N ASP A 87 15.92 -15.58 8.31
CA ASP A 87 17.03 -16.00 7.42
C ASP A 87 16.45 -16.26 6.03
N VAL A 88 16.77 -15.41 5.05
CA VAL A 88 16.29 -15.54 3.66
C VAL A 88 17.46 -15.89 2.76
N ALA A 89 17.27 -16.90 1.92
CA ALA A 89 18.25 -17.35 0.94
C ALA A 89 17.56 -17.71 -0.38
N GLU A 90 18.22 -17.41 -1.49
CA GLU A 90 17.91 -18.03 -2.77
C GLU A 90 18.55 -19.42 -2.81
N ILE A 91 17.83 -20.39 -3.38
CA ILE A 91 18.34 -21.73 -3.65
C ILE A 91 18.29 -22.01 -5.14
N ASP A 92 19.38 -22.62 -5.62
CA ASP A 92 19.42 -23.15 -6.97
C ASP A 92 18.55 -24.41 -7.04
N ALA A 93 17.54 -24.39 -7.90
CA ALA A 93 16.84 -25.61 -8.24
C ALA A 93 17.76 -26.49 -9.12
N PRO A 94 17.73 -27.82 -8.97
CA PRO A 94 18.39 -28.71 -9.93
C PRO A 94 17.92 -28.39 -11.36
N LYS A 95 18.82 -28.47 -12.34
CA LYS A 95 18.58 -27.97 -13.72
C LYS A 95 17.31 -28.53 -14.39
N ASP A 96 16.86 -29.71 -13.99
CA ASP A 96 15.68 -30.41 -14.52
C ASP A 96 14.41 -30.21 -13.67
N LYS A 97 14.48 -29.44 -12.58
CA LYS A 97 13.40 -29.27 -11.58
C LYS A 97 12.77 -27.87 -11.56
N GLY A 98 13.07 -27.04 -12.56
CA GLY A 98 12.43 -25.75 -12.77
C GLY A 98 13.23 -24.55 -12.27
N PRO A 99 12.57 -23.38 -12.06
CA PRO A 99 13.27 -22.15 -11.69
C PRO A 99 13.83 -22.19 -10.28
N ASN A 100 14.74 -21.26 -9.96
CA ASN A 100 15.22 -21.04 -8.59
C ASN A 100 14.07 -20.71 -7.63
N ARG A 101 14.32 -20.88 -6.33
CA ARG A 101 13.34 -20.63 -5.26
C ARG A 101 13.95 -19.78 -4.16
N VAL A 102 13.09 -19.16 -3.35
CA VAL A 102 13.50 -18.45 -2.13
C VAL A 102 13.08 -19.29 -0.93
N VAL A 103 14.02 -19.52 -0.02
CA VAL A 103 13.79 -20.16 1.27
C VAL A 103 13.92 -19.12 2.37
N LYS A 104 12.91 -19.05 3.23
CA LYS A 104 12.87 -18.17 4.40
C LYS A 104 12.67 -19.03 5.65
N ARG A 105 13.59 -18.92 6.63
CA ARG A 105 13.45 -19.54 7.95
C ARG A 105 13.04 -18.48 8.96
N THR A 106 11.84 -18.63 9.52
CA THR A 106 11.20 -17.67 10.41
C THR A 106 10.50 -18.41 11.56
N ASN A 107 9.91 -17.67 12.50
CA ASN A 107 9.15 -18.29 13.59
C ASN A 107 7.84 -18.92 13.07
N PRO A 108 7.21 -19.84 13.83
CA PRO A 108 6.01 -20.53 13.38
C PRO A 108 4.81 -19.64 13.05
N GLU A 109 4.63 -18.52 13.74
CA GLU A 109 3.53 -17.60 13.48
C GLU A 109 3.75 -16.84 12.17
N SER A 110 4.92 -16.25 12.01
CA SER A 110 5.34 -15.53 10.81
C SER A 110 5.23 -16.37 9.53
N ALA A 111 5.64 -17.65 9.57
CA ALA A 111 5.49 -18.54 8.42
C ALA A 111 4.01 -18.81 8.04
N ARG A 112 3.14 -18.97 9.04
CA ARG A 112 1.70 -19.15 8.81
C ARG A 112 1.05 -17.88 8.29
N ASN A 113 1.45 -16.72 8.82
CA ASN A 113 1.01 -15.40 8.36
C ASN A 113 1.37 -15.17 6.89
N GLU A 114 2.63 -15.39 6.53
CA GLU A 114 3.14 -15.21 5.16
C GLU A 114 2.28 -15.98 4.15
N VAL A 115 2.05 -17.27 4.40
CA VAL A 115 1.26 -18.13 3.50
C VAL A 115 -0.23 -17.76 3.49
N ALA A 116 -0.82 -17.45 4.65
CA ALA A 116 -2.22 -17.03 4.72
C ALA A 116 -2.48 -15.73 3.93
N VAL A 117 -1.63 -14.71 4.12
CA VAL A 117 -1.78 -13.43 3.43
C VAL A 117 -1.62 -13.60 1.92
N ARG A 118 -0.63 -14.38 1.46
CA ARG A 118 -0.44 -14.69 0.03
C ARG A 118 -1.67 -15.34 -0.59
N SER A 119 -2.23 -16.32 0.11
CA SER A 119 -3.46 -17.00 -0.31
C SER A 119 -4.65 -16.04 -0.41
N ILE A 120 -4.83 -15.13 0.56
CA ILE A 120 -5.87 -14.09 0.52
C ILE A 120 -5.67 -13.18 -0.70
N ILE A 121 -4.45 -12.67 -0.91
CA ILE A 121 -4.14 -11.79 -2.05
C ILE A 121 -4.53 -12.45 -3.38
N ARG A 122 -4.14 -13.71 -3.58
CA ARG A 122 -4.39 -14.45 -4.83
C ARG A 122 -5.85 -14.87 -5.01
N ARG A 123 -6.65 -14.86 -3.94
CA ARG A 123 -8.02 -15.37 -3.95
C ARG A 123 -9.09 -14.29 -4.15
N PHE A 124 -8.84 -13.06 -3.70
CA PHE A 124 -9.83 -11.99 -3.72
C PHE A 124 -9.53 -10.96 -4.81
N PRO A 125 -10.47 -10.70 -5.76
CA PRO A 125 -10.24 -9.83 -6.92
C PRO A 125 -9.71 -8.43 -6.60
N ILE A 126 -10.22 -7.79 -5.52
CA ILE A 126 -9.73 -6.47 -5.08
C ILE A 126 -8.20 -6.42 -4.89
N PHE A 127 -7.60 -7.56 -4.53
CA PHE A 127 -6.17 -7.73 -4.34
C PHE A 127 -5.49 -8.28 -5.59
N SER A 128 -5.97 -9.40 -6.13
CA SER A 128 -5.33 -10.08 -7.27
C SER A 128 -5.31 -9.25 -8.55
N ASP A 129 -6.27 -8.32 -8.72
CA ASP A 129 -6.31 -7.41 -9.87
C ASP A 129 -5.35 -6.22 -9.70
N SER A 130 -4.85 -6.00 -8.48
CA SER A 130 -4.02 -4.85 -8.12
C SER A 130 -2.54 -5.20 -7.93
N PHE A 131 -2.24 -6.42 -7.48
CA PHE A 131 -0.89 -6.88 -7.20
C PHE A 131 -0.78 -8.41 -7.26
N GLU A 132 0.43 -8.86 -7.53
CA GLU A 132 0.81 -10.27 -7.51
C GLU A 132 1.56 -10.60 -6.22
N THR A 133 1.68 -11.90 -5.93
CA THR A 133 2.58 -12.37 -4.89
C THR A 133 3.09 -13.76 -5.25
N PRO A 134 4.41 -14.03 -5.07
CA PRO A 134 4.99 -15.34 -5.31
C PRO A 134 4.21 -16.43 -4.55
N ALA A 135 3.90 -17.55 -5.19
CA ALA A 135 3.28 -18.65 -4.48
C ALA A 135 4.24 -19.23 -3.43
N ALA A 136 3.69 -19.70 -2.31
CA ALA A 136 4.49 -20.19 -1.19
C ALA A 136 3.91 -21.48 -0.60
N PHE A 137 4.72 -22.24 0.13
CA PHE A 137 4.23 -23.15 1.15
C PHE A 137 5.15 -23.06 2.37
N HIS A 138 4.71 -23.58 3.52
CA HIS A 138 5.58 -23.73 4.68
C HIS A 138 5.48 -25.12 5.30
N TYR A 139 6.56 -25.51 5.97
CA TYR A 139 6.61 -26.72 6.79
C TYR A 139 7.47 -26.51 8.03
N THR A 140 7.22 -27.33 9.05
CA THR A 140 8.06 -27.38 10.26
C THR A 140 9.07 -28.51 10.13
N GLU A 141 10.32 -28.26 10.53
CA GLU A 141 11.31 -29.33 10.70
C GLU A 141 11.14 -30.01 12.06
N TRP A 142 11.41 -31.31 12.11
CA TRP A 142 11.29 -32.05 13.36
C TRP A 142 12.40 -31.61 14.34
N GLY A 143 12.01 -31.08 15.50
CA GLY A 143 12.93 -30.61 16.53
C GLY A 143 13.42 -29.16 16.35
N ASP A 144 12.97 -28.44 15.34
CA ASP A 144 13.32 -27.03 15.14
C ASP A 144 12.23 -26.10 15.73
N SER A 145 12.67 -25.00 16.32
CA SER A 145 11.80 -23.90 16.78
C SER A 145 11.35 -22.99 15.63
N LYS A 146 12.00 -23.09 14.46
CA LYS A 146 11.70 -22.31 13.26
C LYS A 146 10.89 -23.13 12.24
N ARG A 147 10.15 -22.41 11.39
CA ARG A 147 9.50 -22.96 10.19
C ARG A 147 10.22 -22.49 8.94
N THR A 148 10.16 -23.34 7.92
CA THR A 148 10.72 -23.08 6.61
C THR A 148 9.59 -22.74 5.65
N VAL A 149 9.66 -21.55 5.06
CA VAL A 149 8.80 -21.10 3.97
C VAL A 149 9.59 -21.22 2.66
N VAL A 150 9.02 -21.88 1.67
CA VAL A 150 9.59 -21.98 0.32
C VAL A 150 8.68 -21.22 -0.63
N MET A 151 9.25 -20.34 -1.45
CA MET A 151 8.54 -19.41 -2.31
C MET A 151 9.07 -19.46 -3.73
N GLU A 152 8.20 -19.14 -4.68
CA GLU A 152 8.64 -18.74 -6.02
C GLU A 152 9.60 -17.54 -5.90
N LYS A 153 10.60 -17.50 -6.77
CA LYS A 153 11.48 -16.34 -6.86
C LYS A 153 10.72 -15.22 -7.56
N SER A 154 10.72 -14.03 -6.94
CA SER A 154 10.27 -12.82 -7.62
C SER A 154 11.33 -12.36 -8.61
N GLU A 155 10.90 -12.03 -9.83
CA GLU A 155 11.74 -11.39 -10.85
C GLU A 155 11.65 -9.85 -10.77
N GLY A 156 10.84 -9.33 -9.84
CA GLY A 156 10.69 -7.90 -9.62
C GLY A 156 11.89 -7.25 -8.95
N TYR A 157 12.04 -5.94 -9.15
CA TYR A 157 13.11 -5.14 -8.57
C TYR A 157 12.58 -4.09 -7.60
N ARG A 158 13.39 -3.74 -6.59
CA ARG A 158 13.10 -2.62 -5.68
C ARG A 158 13.27 -1.30 -6.43
N SER A 159 12.28 -0.42 -6.33
CA SER A 159 12.34 0.91 -6.94
C SER A 159 12.23 1.99 -5.88
N LEU A 160 13.27 2.82 -5.76
CA LEU A 160 13.32 3.94 -4.79
C LEU A 160 12.09 4.86 -4.88
N ASN A 161 11.54 5.03 -6.09
CA ASN A 161 10.41 5.90 -6.38
C ASN A 161 9.25 5.19 -7.09
N GLY A 162 9.26 3.86 -7.19
CA GLY A 162 8.23 3.10 -7.92
C GLY A 162 6.89 3.18 -7.23
N TRP A 163 6.90 3.08 -5.90
CA TRP A 163 5.71 3.10 -5.04
C TRP A 163 4.92 4.41 -5.14
N ILE A 164 5.63 5.53 -5.35
CA ILE A 164 5.03 6.85 -5.59
C ILE A 164 4.10 6.82 -6.81
N ARG A 165 4.45 6.01 -7.83
CA ARG A 165 3.77 5.91 -9.12
C ARG A 165 2.72 4.81 -9.19
N LEU A 166 2.44 4.14 -8.09
CA LEU A 166 1.37 3.15 -8.07
C LEU A 166 0.06 3.84 -8.49
N PRO A 167 -0.71 3.20 -9.41
CA PRO A 167 -2.06 3.64 -9.73
C PRO A 167 -2.91 3.83 -8.48
N VAL A 168 -3.87 4.76 -8.54
CA VAL A 168 -4.73 5.08 -7.39
C VAL A 168 -5.49 3.85 -6.90
N ASN A 169 -6.03 3.04 -7.82
CA ASN A 169 -6.70 1.78 -7.49
C ASN A 169 -5.77 0.79 -6.78
N THR A 170 -4.50 0.68 -7.20
CA THR A 170 -3.51 -0.16 -6.51
C THR A 170 -3.18 0.36 -5.12
N LYS A 171 -3.05 1.69 -4.94
CA LYS A 171 -2.88 2.31 -3.61
C LYS A 171 -4.09 2.07 -2.72
N ALA A 172 -5.30 2.15 -3.27
CA ALA A 172 -6.52 1.89 -2.55
C ALA A 172 -6.61 0.42 -2.09
N ALA A 173 -6.30 -0.53 -2.97
CA ALA A 173 -6.22 -1.95 -2.63
C ALA A 173 -5.15 -2.24 -1.57
N LEU A 174 -3.99 -1.57 -1.62
CA LEU A 174 -2.95 -1.66 -0.59
C LEU A 174 -3.41 -1.12 0.77
N ALA A 175 -4.13 0.01 0.79
CA ALA A 175 -4.70 0.56 2.02
C ALA A 175 -5.69 -0.44 2.64
N VAL A 176 -6.57 -1.02 1.81
CA VAL A 176 -7.51 -2.06 2.25
C VAL A 176 -6.74 -3.25 2.83
N LEU A 177 -5.82 -3.84 2.05
CA LEU A 177 -5.04 -5.00 2.48
C LEU A 177 -4.30 -4.75 3.81
N GLY A 178 -3.57 -3.64 3.88
CA GLY A 178 -2.77 -3.27 5.05
C GLY A 178 -3.61 -3.09 6.30
N HIS A 179 -4.81 -2.50 6.20
CA HIS A 179 -5.68 -2.31 7.36
C HIS A 179 -6.48 -3.55 7.72
N VAL A 180 -7.13 -4.23 6.75
CA VAL A 180 -8.01 -5.36 7.05
C VAL A 180 -7.23 -6.54 7.64
N LEU A 181 -6.04 -6.79 7.10
CA LEU A 181 -5.15 -7.83 7.61
C LEU A 181 -4.21 -7.32 8.70
N GLY A 182 -4.19 -6.02 9.01
CA GLY A 182 -3.29 -5.46 10.03
C GLY A 182 -1.82 -5.76 9.75
N ILE A 183 -1.37 -5.49 8.52
CA ILE A 183 0.03 -5.71 8.11
C ILE A 183 0.88 -4.55 8.61
N ASP A 184 1.78 -4.83 9.54
CA ASP A 184 2.60 -3.81 10.22
C ASP A 184 3.85 -3.43 9.47
N ASP A 185 4.41 -4.35 8.69
CA ASP A 185 5.61 -4.09 7.89
C ASP A 185 5.31 -3.85 6.41
N MET A 186 4.10 -3.37 6.08
CA MET A 186 3.79 -2.97 4.70
C MET A 186 4.47 -1.64 4.39
N ASN A 187 5.62 -1.73 3.73
CA ASN A 187 6.46 -0.58 3.37
C ASN A 187 6.93 -0.68 1.91
N THR A 188 7.57 0.38 1.41
CA THR A 188 7.97 0.51 0.00
C THR A 188 9.04 -0.50 -0.44
N GLU A 189 9.81 -1.06 0.50
CA GLU A 189 10.82 -2.09 0.21
C GLU A 189 10.21 -3.48 -0.03
N ASN A 190 8.96 -3.66 0.41
CA ASN A 190 8.20 -4.90 0.29
C ASN A 190 7.30 -4.92 -0.96
N ILE A 191 7.50 -3.94 -1.85
CA ILE A 191 6.85 -3.83 -3.16
C ILE A 191 7.93 -3.92 -4.24
N LEU A 192 7.86 -4.98 -5.03
CA LEU A 192 8.73 -5.21 -6.17
C LEU A 192 8.02 -4.84 -7.47
N PHE A 193 8.77 -4.26 -8.41
CA PHE A 193 8.25 -3.79 -9.69
C PHE A 193 8.75 -4.70 -10.79
N ASN A 194 7.85 -5.13 -11.68
CA ASN A 194 8.17 -6.04 -12.77
C ASN A 194 7.78 -5.42 -14.13
N GLY A 195 8.46 -4.35 -14.52
CA GLY A 195 8.24 -3.66 -15.79
C GLY A 195 6.80 -3.12 -15.94
N ASN A 196 6.04 -3.68 -16.88
CA ASN A 196 4.64 -3.33 -17.16
C ASN A 196 3.63 -4.24 -16.46
N ALA A 197 4.07 -5.25 -15.70
CA ALA A 197 3.20 -6.14 -14.95
C ALA A 197 2.72 -5.50 -13.64
N ALA A 198 1.78 -6.16 -12.97
CA ALA A 198 1.36 -5.77 -11.64
C ALA A 198 2.54 -5.79 -10.66
N PRO A 199 2.59 -4.90 -9.66
CA PRO A 199 3.61 -4.96 -8.62
C PRO A 199 3.48 -6.24 -7.81
N GLU A 200 4.61 -6.80 -7.37
CA GLU A 200 4.65 -8.00 -6.55
C GLU A 200 4.85 -7.61 -5.07
N LEU A 201 4.04 -8.20 -4.18
CA LEU A 201 4.19 -8.02 -2.73
C LEU A 201 4.98 -9.17 -2.12
N ILE A 202 5.95 -8.82 -1.26
CA ILE A 202 6.80 -9.74 -0.52
C ILE A 202 6.79 -9.41 0.97
N ASP A 203 7.36 -10.31 1.78
CA ASP A 203 7.58 -10.12 3.22
C ASP A 203 6.31 -9.78 4.01
N LEU A 204 5.34 -10.70 3.95
CA LEU A 204 3.98 -10.53 4.46
C LEU A 204 3.78 -11.16 5.86
N GLU A 205 4.87 -11.43 6.58
CA GLU A 205 4.86 -12.21 7.82
C GLU A 205 4.33 -11.45 9.06
N TRP A 206 4.35 -10.12 9.03
CA TRP A 206 3.90 -9.25 10.12
C TRP A 206 2.43 -8.84 9.94
N ALA A 207 1.53 -9.82 10.01
CA ALA A 207 0.10 -9.65 9.76
C ALA A 207 -0.78 -10.11 10.93
N PHE A 208 -2.08 -9.83 10.79
CA PHE A 208 -3.17 -10.09 11.71
C PHE A 208 -3.04 -9.40 13.07
N ALA A 209 -2.39 -8.23 13.07
CA ALA A 209 -2.44 -7.31 14.20
C ALA A 209 -3.74 -6.48 14.17
N ARG A 210 -4.09 -5.90 15.32
CA ARG A 210 -5.15 -4.88 15.36
C ARG A 210 -4.65 -3.64 14.64
N SER A 211 -5.41 -3.19 13.64
CA SER A 211 -5.00 -2.03 12.85
C SER A 211 -5.22 -0.71 13.59
N THR A 212 -4.26 0.19 13.41
CA THR A 212 -4.27 1.57 13.91
C THR A 212 -3.92 2.52 12.76
N PRO A 213 -4.38 3.78 12.81
CA PRO A 213 -3.94 4.79 11.85
C PRO A 213 -2.41 4.87 11.83
N ARG A 214 -1.82 4.95 10.63
CA ARG A 214 -0.37 5.11 10.46
C ARG A 214 0.01 6.54 10.78
N LEU A 215 1.15 6.76 11.42
CA LEU A 215 1.72 8.09 11.71
C LEU A 215 2.99 8.39 10.90
N ALA A 216 3.64 7.35 10.36
CA ALA A 216 4.89 7.43 9.61
C ALA A 216 4.66 7.26 8.10
N TYR A 217 4.29 8.36 7.42
CA TYR A 217 3.91 8.35 6.00
C TYR A 217 5.07 8.33 5.00
N ASP A 218 6.31 8.41 5.47
CA ASP A 218 7.49 8.26 4.61
C ASP A 218 7.66 6.81 4.13
N ARG A 219 6.99 5.86 4.79
CA ARG A 219 7.07 4.42 4.48
C ARG A 219 5.73 3.79 4.10
N THR A 220 4.61 4.47 4.32
CA THR A 220 3.28 3.97 3.96
C THR A 220 3.09 4.05 2.43
N PRO A 221 2.92 2.92 1.72
CA PRO A 221 2.92 2.95 0.26
C PRO A 221 1.60 3.46 -0.36
N TRP A 222 0.50 3.49 0.40
CA TRP A 222 -0.80 3.97 -0.08
C TRP A 222 -1.00 5.48 0.08
N VAL A 223 -0.67 6.06 1.24
CA VAL A 223 -0.70 7.53 1.49
C VAL A 223 0.69 8.07 1.80
N ASN A 224 1.03 9.26 1.27
CA ASN A 224 2.32 9.92 1.54
C ASN A 224 2.14 11.43 1.71
N ALA A 225 3.01 12.07 2.48
CA ALA A 225 2.90 13.50 2.77
C ALA A 225 3.45 14.42 1.65
N GLN A 226 3.60 13.94 0.41
CA GLN A 226 4.20 14.74 -0.66
C GLN A 226 3.15 15.48 -1.52
N TYR A 227 1.87 15.19 -1.35
CA TYR A 227 0.74 15.90 -1.95
C TYR A 227 -0.53 15.59 -1.14
N LEU A 228 -1.59 16.35 -1.40
CA LEU A 228 -2.90 16.16 -0.77
C LEU A 228 -3.67 15.01 -1.42
N HIS A 229 -4.22 14.14 -0.59
CA HIS A 229 -5.04 12.99 -0.98
C HIS A 229 -6.51 13.29 -0.69
N ASP A 230 -7.40 12.69 -1.48
CA ASP A 230 -8.84 12.69 -1.21
C ASP A 230 -9.25 11.28 -0.76
N TYR A 231 -10.09 11.17 0.27
CA TYR A 231 -10.66 9.88 0.65
C TYR A 231 -11.51 9.28 -0.48
N ALA A 232 -12.11 10.11 -1.35
CA ALA A 232 -12.87 9.64 -2.51
C ALA A 232 -12.03 8.72 -3.42
N ASP A 233 -10.71 8.90 -3.48
CA ASP A 233 -9.78 8.05 -4.24
C ASP A 233 -9.71 6.60 -3.69
N TYR A 234 -10.16 6.37 -2.45
CA TYR A 234 -10.10 5.06 -1.75
C TYR A 234 -11.48 4.45 -1.49
N LYS A 235 -12.53 5.26 -1.56
CA LYS A 235 -13.88 4.91 -1.11
C LYS A 235 -14.41 3.64 -1.77
N ASP A 236 -14.28 3.53 -3.09
CA ASP A 236 -14.83 2.38 -3.85
C ASP A 236 -14.17 1.06 -3.43
N ALA A 237 -12.87 1.06 -3.14
CA ALA A 237 -12.15 -0.13 -2.67
C ALA A 237 -12.59 -0.52 -1.25
N VAL A 238 -12.78 0.46 -0.37
CA VAL A 238 -13.30 0.25 0.99
C VAL A 238 -14.71 -0.35 0.95
N GLU A 239 -15.58 0.19 0.11
CA GLU A 239 -16.95 -0.31 -0.08
C GLU A 239 -16.95 -1.72 -0.68
N ALA A 240 -16.14 -1.96 -1.72
CA ALA A 240 -16.03 -3.27 -2.37
C ALA A 240 -15.62 -4.36 -1.37
N TRP A 241 -14.59 -4.12 -0.54
CA TRP A 241 -14.20 -5.07 0.50
C TRP A 241 -15.28 -5.24 1.56
N THR A 242 -15.89 -4.15 2.02
CA THR A 242 -16.92 -4.19 3.07
C THR A 242 -18.11 -5.05 2.63
N VAL A 243 -18.55 -4.90 1.38
CA VAL A 243 -19.63 -5.71 0.79
C VAL A 243 -19.19 -7.17 0.64
N ASP A 244 -17.99 -7.42 0.13
CA ASP A 244 -17.49 -8.78 -0.08
C ASP A 244 -17.34 -9.54 1.25
N PHE A 245 -16.71 -8.90 2.25
CA PHE A 245 -16.45 -9.49 3.56
C PHE A 245 -17.72 -9.69 4.40
N ALA A 246 -18.78 -8.92 4.16
CA ALA A 246 -20.07 -9.12 4.82
C ALA A 246 -20.70 -10.48 4.45
N ARG A 247 -20.34 -11.08 3.32
CA ARG A 247 -20.86 -12.39 2.90
C ARG A 247 -20.34 -13.50 3.81
N PRO A 248 -21.20 -14.43 4.28
CA PRO A 248 -20.76 -15.59 5.06
C PRO A 248 -19.71 -16.43 4.33
N GLU A 249 -19.87 -16.60 3.01
CA GLU A 249 -19.00 -17.43 2.17
C GLU A 249 -17.57 -16.86 2.10
N THR A 250 -17.43 -15.53 2.06
CA THR A 250 -16.11 -14.88 2.13
C THR A 250 -15.43 -15.17 3.46
N ARG A 251 -16.16 -15.08 4.59
CA ARG A 251 -15.61 -15.34 5.93
C ARG A 251 -15.24 -16.80 6.14
N GLU A 252 -16.06 -17.73 5.63
CA GLU A 252 -15.77 -19.16 5.63
C GLU A 252 -14.53 -19.47 4.78
N MET A 253 -14.38 -18.82 3.63
CA MET A 253 -13.21 -18.97 2.78
C MET A 253 -11.93 -18.46 3.46
N ILE A 254 -11.98 -17.29 4.10
CA ILE A 254 -10.84 -16.77 4.88
C ILE A 254 -10.49 -17.71 6.03
N TYR A 255 -11.49 -18.24 6.75
CA TYR A 255 -11.27 -19.23 7.79
C TYR A 255 -10.56 -20.49 7.25
N ALA A 256 -11.04 -21.02 6.11
CA ALA A 256 -10.42 -22.18 5.47
C ALA A 256 -8.98 -21.90 5.04
N ILE A 257 -8.69 -20.70 4.50
CA ILE A 257 -7.33 -20.26 4.18
C ILE A 257 -6.44 -20.25 5.42
N LEU A 258 -6.92 -19.72 6.55
CA LEU A 258 -6.16 -19.69 7.81
C LEU A 258 -5.85 -21.11 8.30
N VAL A 259 -6.84 -22.01 8.31
CA VAL A 259 -6.63 -23.41 8.70
C VAL A 259 -5.62 -24.10 7.77
N ASN A 260 -5.76 -23.88 6.46
CA ASN A 260 -4.87 -24.42 5.44
C ASN A 260 -3.44 -23.87 5.55
N ALA A 261 -3.30 -22.62 5.99
CA ALA A 261 -2.02 -22.02 6.34
C ALA A 261 -1.47 -22.57 7.67
N GLY A 262 -2.10 -23.54 8.32
CA GLY A 262 -1.56 -24.25 9.48
C GLY A 262 -1.90 -23.61 10.84
N PHE A 263 -2.87 -22.69 10.89
CA PHE A 263 -3.50 -22.32 12.15
C PHE A 263 -4.42 -23.45 12.63
N ASN A 264 -4.43 -23.72 13.93
CA ASN A 264 -5.46 -24.59 14.48
C ASN A 264 -6.83 -23.86 14.44
N PRO A 265 -7.97 -24.57 14.60
CA PRO A 265 -9.29 -23.96 14.51
C PRO A 265 -9.52 -22.76 15.45
N GLU A 266 -8.98 -22.80 16.67
CA GLU A 266 -9.13 -21.71 17.64
C GLU A 266 -8.32 -20.48 17.22
N GLU A 267 -7.06 -20.67 16.82
CA GLU A 267 -6.19 -19.61 16.30
C GLU A 267 -6.81 -18.99 15.04
N ALA A 268 -7.33 -19.80 14.12
CA ALA A 268 -7.96 -19.32 12.89
C ALA A 268 -9.20 -18.45 13.19
N LEU A 269 -10.03 -18.84 14.16
CA LEU A 269 -11.15 -18.01 14.63
C LEU A 269 -10.67 -16.69 15.25
N GLN A 270 -9.60 -16.71 16.04
CA GLN A 270 -9.03 -15.49 16.61
C GLN A 270 -8.51 -14.53 15.53
N ARG A 271 -7.82 -15.05 14.50
CA ARG A 271 -7.33 -14.24 13.38
C ARG A 271 -8.48 -13.69 12.53
N LEU A 272 -9.51 -14.50 12.27
CA LEU A 272 -10.73 -14.03 11.60
C LEU A 272 -11.46 -12.94 12.41
N ALA A 273 -11.47 -13.04 13.74
CA ALA A 273 -12.03 -12.01 14.60
C ALA A 273 -11.26 -10.68 14.50
N VAL A 274 -9.92 -10.72 14.37
CA VAL A 274 -9.10 -9.52 14.10
C VAL A 274 -9.45 -8.91 12.75
N ILE A 275 -9.53 -9.72 11.68
CA ILE A 275 -9.93 -9.24 10.35
C ILE A 275 -11.33 -8.61 10.39
N THR A 276 -12.23 -9.17 11.20
CA THR A 276 -13.58 -8.63 11.41
C THR A 276 -13.55 -7.28 12.12
N ASP A 277 -12.80 -7.13 13.22
CA ASP A 277 -12.64 -5.83 13.92
C ASP A 277 -12.05 -4.78 12.97
N ASN A 278 -10.96 -5.13 12.27
CA ASN A 278 -10.29 -4.24 11.34
C ASN A 278 -11.22 -3.82 10.18
N SER A 279 -11.95 -4.77 9.59
CA SER A 279 -12.90 -4.48 8.50
C SER A 279 -14.02 -3.55 8.95
N SER A 280 -14.53 -3.70 10.19
CA SER A 280 -15.56 -2.82 10.74
C SER A 280 -15.10 -1.37 10.94
N ARG A 281 -13.78 -1.14 10.99
CA ARG A 281 -13.14 0.17 11.20
C ARG A 281 -12.46 0.70 9.95
N LEU A 282 -12.56 -0.02 8.83
CA LEU A 282 -11.73 0.21 7.64
C LEU A 282 -11.88 1.64 7.09
N GLU A 283 -13.11 2.13 6.93
CA GLU A 283 -13.35 3.50 6.47
C GLU A 283 -12.69 4.53 7.38
N ALA A 284 -12.89 4.41 8.70
CA ALA A 284 -12.33 5.34 9.67
C ALA A 284 -10.79 5.30 9.69
N LEU A 285 -10.19 4.12 9.52
CA LEU A 285 -8.75 3.95 9.45
C LEU A 285 -8.16 4.63 8.20
N VAL A 286 -8.75 4.38 7.03
CA VAL A 286 -8.28 4.97 5.76
C VAL A 286 -8.48 6.49 5.74
N ARG A 287 -9.60 6.99 6.26
CA ARG A 287 -9.82 8.45 6.42
C ARG A 287 -8.76 9.07 7.31
N ALA A 288 -8.47 8.46 8.46
CA ALA A 288 -7.46 8.96 9.38
C ALA A 288 -6.05 9.00 8.73
N ASP A 289 -5.70 7.97 7.95
CA ASP A 289 -4.45 7.93 7.19
C ASP A 289 -4.35 9.08 6.18
N VAL A 290 -5.42 9.34 5.42
CA VAL A 290 -5.50 10.48 4.48
C VAL A 290 -5.41 11.82 5.21
N ASP A 291 -6.23 12.02 6.24
CA ASP A 291 -6.28 13.28 7.00
C ASP A 291 -4.93 13.62 7.61
N ASN A 292 -4.26 12.62 8.19
CA ASN A 292 -2.98 12.86 8.81
C ASN A 292 -1.85 13.08 7.77
N ALA A 293 -1.88 12.39 6.62
CA ALA A 293 -0.94 12.65 5.52
C ALA A 293 -1.10 14.09 4.99
N ASN A 294 -2.35 14.54 4.83
CA ASN A 294 -2.68 15.90 4.41
C ASN A 294 -2.23 16.94 5.45
N LYS A 295 -2.47 16.67 6.74
CA LYS A 295 -1.98 17.51 7.84
C LYS A 295 -0.46 17.67 7.78
N ARG A 296 0.27 16.56 7.60
CA ARG A 296 1.74 16.59 7.48
C ARG A 296 2.20 17.38 6.26
N PHE A 297 1.55 17.21 5.11
CA PHE A 297 1.85 17.99 3.91
C PHE A 297 1.72 19.50 4.19
N TYR A 298 0.63 19.94 4.81
CA TYR A 298 0.46 21.35 5.18
C TYR A 298 1.50 21.85 6.19
N GLU A 299 1.85 21.03 7.19
CA GLU A 299 2.91 21.37 8.14
C GLU A 299 4.27 21.55 7.45
N GLU A 300 4.61 20.67 6.51
CA GLU A 300 5.84 20.75 5.72
C GLU A 300 5.84 21.94 4.77
N ALA A 301 4.73 22.21 4.07
CA ALA A 301 4.55 23.38 3.21
C ALA A 301 4.70 24.69 4.00
N LYS A 302 4.05 24.79 5.17
CA LYS A 302 4.17 25.94 6.07
C LYS A 302 5.60 26.14 6.57
N ARG A 303 6.32 25.07 6.93
CA ARG A 303 7.75 25.14 7.29
C ARG A 303 8.61 25.64 6.12
N GLY A 304 8.21 25.34 4.89
CA GLY A 304 8.81 25.87 3.65
C GLY A 304 8.41 27.32 3.32
N GLY A 305 7.59 27.97 4.15
CA GLY A 305 7.16 29.36 3.94
C GLY A 305 5.94 29.52 3.02
N LEU A 306 5.28 28.42 2.65
CA LEU A 306 4.10 28.45 1.78
C LEU A 306 2.82 28.72 2.57
N ASP A 307 1.93 29.53 2.01
CA ASP A 307 0.55 29.67 2.49
C ASP A 307 -0.35 28.51 2.04
N ALA A 308 -1.63 28.54 2.43
CA ALA A 308 -2.57 27.48 2.13
C ALA A 308 -2.87 27.33 0.62
N ASN A 309 -2.93 28.44 -0.12
CA ASN A 309 -3.20 28.43 -1.56
C ASN A 309 -1.98 27.95 -2.33
N GLU A 310 -0.78 28.40 -1.95
CA GLU A 310 0.49 27.94 -2.50
C GLU A 310 0.71 26.43 -2.24
N ALA A 311 0.35 25.96 -1.05
CA ALA A 311 0.38 24.54 -0.72
C ALA A 311 -0.59 23.71 -1.60
N LEU A 312 -1.80 24.22 -1.87
CA LEU A 312 -2.75 23.58 -2.78
C LEU A 312 -2.18 23.49 -4.21
N MET A 313 -1.58 24.57 -4.70
CA MET A 313 -0.92 24.58 -6.02
C MET A 313 0.26 23.59 -6.08
N LEU A 314 1.12 23.58 -5.07
CA LEU A 314 2.23 22.63 -4.97
C LEU A 314 1.72 21.18 -4.95
N SER A 315 0.63 20.92 -4.22
CA SER A 315 -0.02 19.61 -4.20
C SER A 315 -0.51 19.21 -5.58
N ALA A 316 -1.23 20.09 -6.29
CA ALA A 316 -1.72 19.83 -7.63
C ALA A 316 -0.59 19.52 -8.62
N VAL A 317 0.51 20.26 -8.54
CA VAL A 317 1.73 20.07 -9.34
C VAL A 317 2.39 18.72 -9.02
N ASN A 318 2.55 18.41 -7.72
CA ASN A 318 3.10 17.14 -7.26
C ASN A 318 2.21 15.95 -7.64
N LYS A 319 0.88 16.13 -7.67
CA LYS A 319 -0.09 15.12 -8.12
C LYS A 319 0.04 14.94 -9.64
N ALA A 320 0.04 16.02 -10.42
CA ALA A 320 0.11 15.99 -11.88
C ALA A 320 1.37 15.29 -12.41
N GLY A 321 2.56 15.68 -11.95
CA GLY A 321 3.79 15.10 -12.49
C GLY A 321 4.12 13.69 -11.98
N ARG A 322 3.24 13.09 -11.17
CA ARG A 322 3.25 11.63 -10.88
C ARG A 322 2.51 10.81 -11.92
N TYR A 323 1.59 11.40 -12.68
CA TYR A 323 0.73 10.69 -13.64
C TYR A 323 1.30 10.66 -15.07
N THR A 324 2.39 11.36 -15.37
CA THR A 324 2.97 11.38 -16.73
C THR A 324 4.50 11.28 -16.75
N LYS A 325 5.07 10.70 -17.82
CA LYS A 325 6.53 10.72 -18.08
C LYS A 325 7.01 12.13 -18.43
N GLU A 326 6.20 12.93 -19.15
CA GLU A 326 6.50 14.33 -19.46
C GLU A 326 6.32 15.26 -18.25
N GLY A 327 5.34 15.01 -17.37
CA GLY A 327 5.05 15.85 -16.21
C GLY A 327 6.14 15.88 -15.15
N ARG A 328 7.20 15.06 -15.28
CA ARG A 328 8.44 15.22 -14.50
C ARG A 328 9.27 16.43 -14.96
N LYS A 329 9.34 16.68 -16.27
CA LYS A 329 9.98 17.88 -16.81
C LYS A 329 9.19 19.14 -16.44
N ASP A 330 7.87 19.05 -16.48
CA ASP A 330 6.98 20.16 -16.11
C ASP A 330 6.97 20.40 -14.59
N LEU A 331 7.08 19.33 -13.77
CA LEU A 331 7.26 19.43 -12.31
C LEU A 331 8.52 20.21 -11.93
N ASP A 332 9.64 19.91 -12.59
CA ASP A 332 10.90 20.59 -12.32
C ASP A 332 10.79 22.07 -12.70
N LEU A 333 10.17 22.39 -13.85
CA LEU A 333 9.94 23.77 -14.30
C LEU A 333 8.98 24.55 -13.39
N ILE A 334 7.91 23.93 -12.90
CA ILE A 334 6.95 24.58 -12.00
C ILE A 334 7.53 24.72 -10.59
N ARG A 335 8.32 23.76 -10.10
CA ARG A 335 9.07 23.89 -8.84
C ARG A 335 10.11 25.00 -8.91
N ILE A 336 10.76 25.17 -10.06
CA ILE A 336 11.66 26.30 -10.33
C ILE A 336 10.88 27.62 -10.31
N ALA A 337 9.74 27.70 -10.98
CA ALA A 337 8.90 28.90 -10.99
C ALA A 337 8.33 29.28 -9.62
N LEU A 338 7.96 28.28 -8.79
CA LEU A 338 7.51 28.49 -7.40
C LEU A 338 8.66 28.89 -6.45
N ALA A 339 9.89 28.47 -6.73
CA ALA A 339 11.08 28.95 -6.03
C ALA A 339 11.41 30.41 -6.42
N GLU A 340 11.16 30.78 -7.68
CA GLU A 340 11.37 32.12 -8.24
C GLU A 340 10.35 33.17 -7.77
N SER A 341 9.16 32.76 -7.28
CA SER A 341 8.10 33.68 -6.83
C SER A 341 8.26 34.25 -5.41
N GLY A 342 9.37 33.97 -4.70
CA GLY A 342 9.69 34.64 -3.43
C GLY A 342 10.33 33.80 -2.31
N MET A 343 10.92 32.65 -2.61
CA MET A 343 11.65 31.85 -1.62
C MET A 343 13.05 32.44 -1.33
N HIS A 344 13.52 32.38 -0.07
CA HIS A 344 14.60 33.25 0.46
C HIS A 344 15.99 33.12 -0.25
N PRO A 345 16.71 34.23 -0.57
CA PRO A 345 17.86 34.24 -1.51
C PRO A 345 19.20 33.60 -1.10
N ALA A 346 19.46 33.32 0.18
CA ALA A 346 20.79 32.91 0.66
C ALA A 346 21.22 31.47 0.27
N GLN A 347 20.30 30.64 -0.23
CA GLN A 347 20.53 29.23 -0.54
C GLN A 347 20.68 28.92 -2.04
N MET A 348 20.44 29.91 -2.92
CA MET A 348 20.41 29.77 -4.38
C MET A 348 21.79 29.90 -5.08
N GLY A 349 22.85 30.27 -4.36
CA GLY A 349 24.12 30.71 -4.96
C GLY A 349 24.95 29.66 -5.70
N ARG A 350 24.66 28.35 -5.59
CA ARG A 350 25.48 27.28 -6.19
C ARG A 350 24.79 26.47 -7.29
N PHE A 351 23.55 26.80 -7.65
CA PHE A 351 22.76 26.02 -8.61
C PHE A 351 22.57 26.75 -9.96
N ARG A 352 23.04 28.00 -10.04
CA ARG A 352 22.89 28.91 -11.18
C ARG A 352 23.69 28.52 -12.43
N GLU A 353 24.46 27.43 -12.39
CA GLU A 353 25.40 27.06 -13.46
C GLU A 353 24.96 25.87 -14.32
N SER A 354 23.79 25.27 -14.08
CA SER A 354 23.29 24.18 -14.91
C SER A 354 21.76 24.24 -15.13
N LEU A 355 21.33 24.76 -16.30
CA LEU A 355 20.43 24.07 -17.26
C LEU A 355 19.62 25.02 -18.21
N GLU A 356 19.96 24.86 -19.50
CA GLU A 356 19.33 25.09 -20.82
C GLU A 356 18.05 25.97 -21.07
N PRO A 357 18.14 26.99 -21.96
CA PRO A 357 17.07 27.90 -22.44
C PRO A 357 15.87 27.35 -23.25
N LYS A 358 15.75 26.03 -23.49
CA LYS A 358 14.75 25.50 -24.45
C LYS A 358 13.34 25.35 -23.88
N ALA A 359 13.20 25.12 -22.57
CA ALA A 359 11.90 24.91 -21.93
C ALA A 359 11.03 26.19 -21.87
N TRP A 360 11.67 27.35 -21.71
CA TRP A 360 11.00 28.64 -21.60
C TRP A 360 10.36 29.11 -22.92
N LYS A 361 10.94 28.71 -24.07
CA LYS A 361 10.40 29.02 -25.40
C LYS A 361 9.09 28.28 -25.72
N GLU A 362 8.85 27.12 -25.10
CA GLU A 362 7.66 26.30 -25.35
C GLU A 362 6.46 26.81 -24.54
N PHE A 363 6.69 27.34 -23.34
CA PHE A 363 5.65 27.93 -22.47
C PHE A 363 5.00 29.18 -23.09
N LEU A 364 5.81 30.10 -23.62
CA LEU A 364 5.32 31.35 -24.24
C LEU A 364 4.59 31.13 -25.58
N ARG A 365 4.82 29.98 -26.20
CA ARG A 365 4.19 29.55 -27.46
C ARG A 365 2.74 29.12 -27.28
N LEU A 366 2.36 28.69 -26.07
CA LEU A 366 1.10 28.02 -25.77
C LEU A 366 0.03 28.95 -25.17
N HIS A 367 0.35 30.17 -24.76
CA HIS A 367 -0.57 31.05 -24.01
C HIS A 367 -0.54 32.53 -24.46
N PRO A 368 -0.98 32.86 -25.69
CA PRO A 368 -0.83 34.21 -26.26
C PRO A 368 -1.77 35.28 -25.68
N ASP A 369 -2.95 34.92 -25.15
CA ASP A 369 -4.04 35.90 -24.87
C ASP A 369 -4.56 35.93 -23.41
N SER A 370 -3.77 35.48 -22.42
CA SER A 370 -4.20 35.53 -21.01
C SER A 370 -4.21 36.97 -20.45
N PRO A 371 -5.33 37.46 -19.87
CA PRO A 371 -5.41 38.76 -19.18
C PRO A 371 -4.48 38.88 -17.97
N ASP A 372 -4.17 37.75 -17.32
CA ASP A 372 -3.23 37.68 -16.20
C ASP A 372 -1.77 37.56 -16.68
N GLY A 373 -1.58 37.26 -17.98
CA GLY A 373 -0.30 37.25 -18.65
C GLY A 373 0.28 38.64 -18.88
N ALA A 374 -0.54 39.66 -19.14
CA ALA A 374 -0.06 41.01 -19.43
C ALA A 374 0.49 41.75 -18.19
N THR A 375 -0.11 41.54 -17.02
CA THR A 375 0.37 42.15 -15.76
C THR A 375 1.60 41.40 -15.22
N LEU A 376 1.65 40.08 -15.38
CA LEU A 376 2.83 39.27 -15.03
C LEU A 376 3.98 39.50 -16.02
N ALA A 377 3.69 39.66 -17.32
CA ALA A 377 4.66 40.00 -18.37
C ALA A 377 5.09 41.47 -18.34
N ALA A 378 4.28 42.40 -17.83
CA ALA A 378 4.73 43.78 -17.58
C ALA A 378 5.72 43.83 -16.39
N ARG A 379 5.44 43.06 -15.32
CA ARG A 379 6.33 42.95 -14.15
C ARG A 379 7.59 42.11 -14.42
N LEU A 380 7.50 41.09 -15.25
CA LEU A 380 8.65 40.30 -15.72
C LEU A 380 9.39 40.98 -16.89
N GLY A 381 8.68 41.77 -17.70
CA GLY A 381 9.22 42.49 -18.86
C GLY A 381 10.04 43.73 -18.50
N GLU A 382 9.77 44.36 -17.36
CA GLU A 382 10.67 45.37 -16.76
C GLU A 382 11.99 44.73 -16.29
N ALA A 383 11.97 43.44 -15.94
CA ALA A 383 13.14 42.70 -15.47
C ALA A 383 13.91 41.98 -16.59
N THR A 384 13.28 41.68 -17.74
CA THR A 384 13.88 40.83 -18.78
C THR A 384 13.57 41.34 -20.18
N GLY A 385 14.35 42.32 -20.61
CA GLY A 385 14.26 42.87 -21.96
C GLY A 385 14.73 41.89 -23.06
N ARG A 386 13.78 41.55 -23.94
CA ARG A 386 13.86 41.21 -25.38
C ARG A 386 14.10 39.76 -25.85
N HIS A 387 13.13 39.36 -26.69
CA HIS A 387 13.11 38.35 -27.77
C HIS A 387 12.65 36.93 -27.43
N PHE A 388 11.46 36.55 -27.92
CA PHE A 388 11.28 35.78 -29.17
C PHE A 388 9.81 35.31 -29.32
N LEU A 389 9.14 35.81 -30.37
CA LEU A 389 7.96 35.21 -30.99
C LEU A 389 8.44 34.24 -32.07
N HIS A 390 7.95 32.99 -32.07
CA HIS A 390 7.57 32.20 -33.27
C HIS A 390 7.32 30.71 -32.95
N TRP A 391 6.04 30.25 -33.03
CA TRP A 391 5.51 29.01 -33.68
C TRP A 391 4.42 28.23 -32.90
N ALA A 392 3.13 28.37 -33.23
CA ALA A 392 2.14 27.28 -33.03
C ALA A 392 1.21 27.23 -34.23
N LYS A 393 0.93 26.02 -34.74
CA LYS A 393 0.26 25.81 -36.02
C LYS A 393 -1.27 25.64 -35.98
N ASP A 394 -1.91 25.49 -34.83
CA ASP A 394 -3.33 25.85 -34.68
C ASP A 394 -3.74 26.00 -33.18
N PRO A 395 -3.76 27.24 -32.66
CA PRO A 395 -4.18 27.56 -31.28
C PRO A 395 -5.63 27.20 -30.91
N ALA A 396 -6.53 27.05 -31.90
CA ALA A 396 -7.97 26.95 -31.67
C ALA A 396 -8.42 25.59 -31.09
N GLU A 397 -7.58 24.56 -31.14
CA GLU A 397 -7.91 23.22 -30.61
C GLU A 397 -7.62 23.11 -29.10
N LEU A 398 -6.55 23.79 -28.64
CA LEU A 398 -6.16 23.86 -27.23
C LEU A 398 -7.16 24.70 -26.41
N GLU A 399 -7.60 25.82 -26.97
CA GLU A 399 -8.57 26.72 -26.35
C GLU A 399 -9.93 26.04 -26.11
N ARG A 400 -10.37 25.19 -27.05
CA ARG A 400 -11.61 24.39 -26.93
C ARG A 400 -11.54 23.31 -25.86
N ALA A 401 -10.36 22.74 -25.59
CA ALA A 401 -10.20 21.74 -24.54
C ALA A 401 -10.27 22.36 -23.14
N ILE A 402 -9.68 23.54 -22.97
CA ILE A 402 -9.69 24.31 -21.73
C ILE A 402 -11.12 24.80 -21.40
N GLY A 403 -11.86 25.29 -22.41
CA GLY A 403 -13.25 25.71 -22.25
C GLY A 403 -14.17 24.61 -21.68
N ARG A 404 -14.06 23.38 -22.18
CA ARG A 404 -14.89 22.25 -21.70
C ARG A 404 -14.66 21.85 -20.25
N VAL A 405 -13.44 22.04 -19.74
CA VAL A 405 -13.08 21.77 -18.34
C VAL A 405 -13.61 22.89 -17.44
N ALA A 406 -13.50 24.15 -17.88
CA ALA A 406 -14.02 25.29 -17.15
C ALA A 406 -15.56 25.28 -17.03
N GLU A 407 -16.29 24.85 -18.07
CA GLU A 407 -17.75 24.72 -18.04
C GLU A 407 -18.23 23.66 -17.02
N ARG A 408 -17.51 22.54 -16.92
CA ARG A 408 -17.83 21.44 -15.99
C ARG A 408 -17.54 21.76 -14.53
N LEU A 409 -16.65 22.71 -14.27
CA LEU A 409 -16.32 23.17 -12.92
C LEU A 409 -17.26 24.28 -12.42
N LYS A 410 -18.11 24.81 -13.30
CA LYS A 410 -19.14 25.82 -12.98
C LYS A 410 -20.52 25.23 -12.74
N GLN A 411 -20.73 23.95 -13.06
CA GLN A 411 -21.92 23.17 -12.71
C GLN A 411 -21.63 22.41 -11.42
#